data_AF-A0A7W0UNY1-F1
#
_entry.id   AF-A0A7W0UNY1-F1
#
_cell.length_a   1.000
_cell.length_b   1.000
_cell.length_c   1.000
_cell.angle_alpha   90.00
_cell.angle_beta   90.00
_cell.angle_gamma   90.00
#
_symmetry.space_group_name_H-M   'P 1'
#
loop_
_entity.id
_entity.type
_entity.pdbx_description
1 polymer ?
#
loop_
_entity_poly.entity_id
_entity_poly.type
_entity_poly.pdbx_seq_one_letter_code
_entity_poly.pdbx_strand_id
1 'polypeptide(L)' 'MIVVNMHEAKSRLSELVRLVESGEKVVLARNG' A
#
# COMPACT_ATOMS: atom_id res chain seq x y z
N MET A 1 -7.69 -3.62 -6.21
CA MET A 1 -7.02 -2.30 -6.18
C MET A 1 -7.17 -1.71 -4.79
N ILE A 2 -6.05 -1.44 -4.10
CA ILE A 2 -6.01 -0.97 -2.71
C ILE A 2 -5.39 0.42 -2.68
N VAL A 3 -5.99 1.34 -1.92
CA VAL A 3 -5.46 2.69 -1.71
C VAL A 3 -5.19 2.88 -0.23
N VAL A 4 -3.97 3.25 0.13
CA VAL A 4 -3.55 3.46 1.52
C VAL A 4 -2.94 4.84 1.67
N ASN A 5 -3.06 5.42 2.87
CA ASN A 5 -2.33 6.65 3.19
C ASN A 5 -0.88 6.33 3.61
N MET A 6 -0.04 7.36 3.69
CA MET A 6 1.37 7.20 4.10
C MET A 6 1.57 6.59 5.49
N HIS A 7 0.68 6.85 6.45
CA HIS A 7 0.78 6.28 7.79
C HIS A 7 0.47 4.79 7.81
N GLU A 8 -0.50 4.36 7.03
CA GLU A 8 -0.83 2.95 6.88
C GLU A 8 0.25 2.21 6.08
N ALA A 9 0.76 2.83 5.01
CA ALA A 9 1.79 2.25 4.17
C ALA A 9 3.08 1.92 4.94
N LYS A 10 3.54 2.85 5.80
CA LYS A 10 4.75 2.63 6.62
C LYS A 10 4.56 1.51 7.66
N SER A 11 3.35 1.37 8.20
CA SER A 11 3.07 0.41 9.28
C SER A 11 2.91 -1.01 8.74
N ARG A 12 2.53 -1.17 7.48
CA ARG A 12 2.15 -2.46 6.87
C ARG A 12 2.95 -2.79 5.61
N LEU A 13 4.12 -2.15 5.41
CA LEU A 13 4.83 -2.19 4.14
C LEU A 13 5.07 -3.61 3.62
N SER A 14 5.53 -4.53 4.47
CA SER A 14 5.79 -5.92 4.07
C SER A 14 4.54 -6.66 3.62
N GLU A 15 3.36 -6.34 4.14
CA GLU A 15 2.08 -6.90 3.70
C GLU A 15 1.70 -6.34 2.33
N LEU A 16 1.82 -5.02 2.15
CA LEU A 16 1.53 -4.35 0.89
C LEU A 16 2.45 -4.82 -0.25
N VAL A 17 3.72 -5.09 0.05
CA VAL A 17 4.67 -5.68 -0.93
C VAL A 17 4.20 -7.07 -1.37
N ARG A 18 3.81 -7.94 -0.44
CA ARG A 18 3.29 -9.28 -0.80
C ARG A 18 2.04 -9.21 -1.69
N LEU A 19 1.18 -8.22 -1.46
CA LEU A 19 0.01 -8.00 -2.30
C LEU A 19 0.41 -7.55 -3.72
N VAL A 20 1.41 -6.69 -3.85
CA VAL A 20 1.95 -6.31 -5.17
C VAL A 20 2.59 -7.50 -5.88
N GLU A 21 3.35 -8.33 -5.16
CA GLU A 21 3.96 -9.55 -5.70
C GLU A 21 2.93 -10.57 -6.20
N SER A 22 1.75 -10.63 -5.58
CA SER A 22 0.63 -11.48 -6.04
C SER A 22 -0.18 -10.87 -7.19
N GLY A 23 0.18 -9.68 -7.66
CA GLY A 23 -0.45 -9.00 -8.78
C GLY A 23 -1.53 -7.96 -8.40
N GLU A 24 -1.72 -7.67 -7.11
CA GLU A 24 -2.61 -6.60 -6.67
C GLU A 24 -2.00 -5.21 -6.91
N LYS A 25 -2.84 -4.25 -7.30
CA LYS A 25 -2.44 -2.86 -7.49
C LYS A 25 -2.64 -2.07 -6.20
N VAL A 26 -1.54 -1.65 -5.60
CA VAL A 26 -1.52 -0.79 -4.40
C VAL A 26 -1.15 0.65 -4.78
N VAL A 27 -1.92 1.63 -4.29
CA VAL A 27 -1.67 3.07 -4.50
C VAL A 27 -1.43 3.72 -3.14
N LEU A 28 -0.30 4.40 -3.00
CA LEU A 28 -0.02 5.25 -1.84
C LEU A 28 -0.54 6.66 -2.13
N ALA A 29 -1.41 7.14 -1.26
CA ALA A 29 -1.97 8.48 -1.31
C ALA A 29 -1.49 9.32 -0.11
N ARG A 30 -1.33 10.62 -0.33
CA ARG A 30 -1.09 11.60 0.71
C ARG A 30 -2.16 12.68 0.59
N ASN A 31 -2.86 12.96 1.69
CA ASN A 31 -3.66 14.18 1.78
C ASN A 31 -2.68 15.36 1.85
N GLY A 32 -2.87 16.33 0.96
CA GLY A 32 -2.03 17.52 0.81
C GLY A 32 -1.78 18.23 2.13
#